data_AF-A0AA51IZ19-F1
#
_entry.id   AF-A0AA51IZ19-F1
#
_cell.length_a   1.000
_cell.length_b   1.000
_cell.length_c   1.000
_cell.angle_alpha   90.00
_cell.angle_beta   90.00
_cell.angle_gamma   90.00
#
_symmetry.space_group_name_H-M   'P 1'
#
loop_
_entity.id
_entity.type
_entity.pdbx_description
1 polymer ?
#
loop_
_entity_poly.entity_id
_entity_poly.type
_entity_poly.pdbx_seq_one_letter_code
_entity_poly.pdbx_strand_id
1 'polypeptide(L)' 'EKEPTWVLQGKKLVKVREFKGKQYVDIREFYEKNGELLPGKKGISLTPDLWRKLLSLGDEINET' A
#
# COMPACT_ATOMS: atom_id res chain seq x y z
N GLU A 1 14.48 -4.05 9.61
CA GLU A 1 14.63 -2.73 8.95
C GLU A 1 13.26 -2.07 8.82
N LYS A 2 13.18 -0.74 8.74
CA LYS A 2 11.89 -0.08 8.50
C LYS A 2 11.45 -0.37 7.06
N GLU A 3 10.25 -0.91 6.90
CA GLU A 3 9.62 -1.12 5.59
C GLU A 3 9.57 0.20 4.81
N PRO A 4 9.98 0.24 3.53
CA PRO A 4 9.80 1.41 2.67
C PRO A 4 8.34 1.86 2.70
N THR A 5 8.11 3.13 3.01
CA THR A 5 6.78 3.69 3.28
C THR A 5 6.63 5.05 2.62
N TRP A 6 5.49 5.28 1.97
CA TRP A 6 5.12 6.56 1.36
C TRP A 6 3.73 6.98 1.84
N VAL A 7 3.53 8.29 2.01
CA VAL A 7 2.24 8.87 2.41
C VAL A 7 1.47 9.29 1.16
N LEU A 8 0.24 8.81 1.02
CA LEU A 8 -0.68 9.29 -0.03
C LEU A 8 -1.48 10.50 0.48
N GLN A 9 -2.18 10.34 1.60
CA GLN A 9 -2.99 11.38 2.21
C GLN A 9 -3.31 11.04 3.66
N GLY A 10 -2.89 11.87 4.62
CA GLY A 10 -3.11 11.63 6.04
C GLY A 10 -2.56 10.27 6.46
N LYS A 11 -3.42 9.37 6.95
CA LYS A 11 -3.03 8.00 7.36
C LYS A 11 -3.21 6.95 6.24
N LYS A 12 -3.44 7.37 4.98
CA LYS A 12 -3.40 6.48 3.81
C LYS A 12 -1.95 6.35 3.33
N LEU A 13 -1.40 5.14 3.44
CA LEU A 13 0.00 4.86 3.17
C LEU A 13 0.16 3.80 2.08
N VAL A 14 1.29 3.86 1.36
CA VAL A 14 1.83 2.76 0.57
C VAL A 14 3.03 2.18 1.32
N LYS A 15 3.11 0.86 1.46
CA LYS A 15 4.24 0.16 2.06
C LYS A 15 4.71 -1.00 1.20
N VAL A 16 6.02 -1.22 1.13
CA VAL A 16 6.58 -2.49 0.65
C VAL A 16 6.85 -3.38 1.85
N ARG A 17 6.14 -4.51 1.93
CA ARG A 17 6.22 -5.46 3.05
C ARG A 17 6.52 -6.87 2.58
N GLU A 18 7.13 -7.67 3.44
CA GLU A 18 7.33 -9.09 3.22
C GLU A 18 6.44 -9.90 4.16
N PHE A 19 5.71 -10.88 3.60
CA PHE A 19 4.92 -11.83 4.37
C PHE A 19 5.16 -13.24 3.85
N LYS A 20 5.68 -14.12 4.71
CA LYS A 20 6.00 -15.52 4.38
C LYS A 20 6.90 -15.64 3.13
N GLY A 21 7.95 -14.82 3.05
CA GLY A 21 8.91 -14.84 1.93
C GLY A 21 8.38 -14.25 0.62
N LYS A 22 7.21 -13.60 0.64
CA LYS A 22 6.63 -12.93 -0.53
C LYS A 22 6.53 -11.43 -0.29
N GLN A 23 6.94 -10.65 -1.28
CA GLN A 23 6.83 -9.19 -1.26
C GLN A 23 5.44 -8.74 -1.70
N TYR A 24 4.97 -7.65 -1.08
CA TYR A 24 3.69 -7.02 -1.39
C TYR A 24 3.82 -5.49 -1.37
N VAL A 25 3.07 -4.84 -2.26
CA VAL A 25 2.78 -3.41 -2.19
C VAL A 25 1.43 -3.27 -1.47
N ASP A 26 1.44 -2.83 -0.21
CA ASP A 26 0.24 -2.62 0.59
C ASP A 26 -0.18 -1.15 0.53
N ILE A 27 -1.39 -0.90 0.04
CA ILE A 27 -2.01 0.43 -0.05
C ILE A 27 -3.19 0.43 0.92
N ARG A 28 -3.08 1.18 2.02
CA ARG A 28 -3.99 1.00 3.16
C ARG A 28 -4.19 2.27 3.98
N GLU A 29 -5.39 2.40 4.53
CA GLU A 29 -5.69 3.37 5.59
C GLU A 29 -5.29 2.79 6.95
N PHE A 30 -4.33 3.45 7.60
CA PHE A 30 -3.87 3.13 8.94
C PHE A 30 -4.68 3.90 9.98
N TYR A 31 -4.82 3.32 11.15
CA TYR A 31 -5.35 4.01 12.32
C TYR A 31 -4.27 4.10 13.38
N GLU A 32 -4.45 5.00 14.33
CA GLU A 32 -3.52 5.17 15.43
C GLU A 32 -4.11 4.59 16.71
N LYS A 33 -3.29 3.87 17.46
CA LYS A 33 -3.64 3.32 18.75
C LYS A 33 -2.39 3.36 19.63
N ASN A 34 -2.49 4.01 20.78
CA ASN A 34 -1.37 4.16 21.73
C ASN A 34 -0.10 4.77 21.10
N GLY A 35 -0.26 5.72 20.16
CA GLY A 35 0.86 6.34 19.45
C GLY A 35 1.46 5.51 18.31
N GLU A 36 0.94 4.30 18.05
CA GLU A 36 1.39 3.44 16.96
C GLU A 36 0.42 3.46 15.78
N LEU A 37 0.96 3.47 14.55
CA LEU A 37 0.18 3.31 13.33
C LEU A 37 -0.02 1.82 13.01
N LEU A 38 -1.28 1.39 13.05
CA LEU A 38 -1.69 0.02 12.80
C LEU A 38 -2.51 -0.08 11.50
N PRO A 39 -2.38 -1.19 10.74
CA PRO A 39 -3.10 -1.36 9.49
C PRO A 39 -4.61 -1.48 9.75
N GLY A 40 -5.42 -0.66 9.09
CA GLY A 40 -6.87 -0.75 9.12
C GLY A 40 -7.45 -1.78 8.15
N LYS A 41 -8.77 -1.99 8.24
CA LYS A 41 -9.50 -2.91 7.34
C LYS A 41 -9.56 -2.40 5.89
N LYS A 42 -9.51 -1.07 5.68
CA LYS A 42 -9.61 -0.44 4.36
C LYS A 42 -8.26 -0.42 3.66
N GLY A 43 -8.07 -1.27 2.66
CA GLY A 43 -6.84 -1.32 1.85
C GLY A 43 -6.63 -2.67 1.19
N ILE A 44 -5.68 -2.72 0.26
CA ILE A 44 -5.34 -3.90 -0.53
C ILE A 44 -3.83 -4.15 -0.50
N SER A 45 -3.44 -5.42 -0.50
CA SER A 45 -2.06 -5.83 -0.74
C SER A 45 -1.95 -6.44 -2.12
N LEU A 46 -1.12 -5.83 -2.96
CA LEU A 46 -0.88 -6.27 -4.32
C LEU A 46 0.41 -7.06 -4.36
N THR A 47 0.42 -8.15 -5.14
CA THR A 47 1.67 -8.77 -5.57
C THR A 47 2.42 -7.80 -6.51
N PRO A 48 3.74 -7.98 -6.71
CA PRO A 48 4.50 -7.16 -7.66
C PRO A 48 3.89 -7.15 -9.07
N ASP A 49 3.34 -8.28 -9.52
CA ASP A 49 2.70 -8.39 -10.84
C ASP A 49 1.41 -7.57 -10.95
N LEU A 50 0.55 -7.63 -9.92
CA LEU A 50 -0.66 -6.82 -9.87
C LEU A 50 -0.36 -5.32 -9.75
N TRP A 51 0.69 -4.95 -9.01
CA TRP A 51 1.15 -3.57 -8.94
C TRP A 51 1.59 -3.05 -10.31
N ARG A 52 2.41 -3.81 -11.05
CA ARG A 52 2.81 -3.45 -12.42
C ARG A 52 1.61 -3.33 -13.36
N LYS A 53 0.63 -4.24 -13.25
CA LYS A 53 -0.59 -4.16 -14.04
C LYS A 53 -1.39 -2.90 -13.72
N LEU A 54 -1.55 -2.55 -12.44
CA LEU A 54 -2.21 -1.31 -12.02
C LEU A 54 -1.52 -0.08 -12.62
N LEU A 55 -0.18 -0.01 -12.55
CA LEU A 55 0.57 1.09 -13.13
C LEU A 55 0.37 1.20 -14.66
N SER A 56 0.30 0.07 -15.38
CA SER A 56 0.04 0.09 -16.83
C SER A 56 -1.35 0.60 -17.22
N LEU A 57 -2.31 0.57 -16.29
CA LEU A 57 -3.66 1.11 -16.48
C LEU A 57 -3.78 2.56 -15.99
N GLY A 58 -2.74 3.11 -15.37
CA GLY A 58 -2.80 4.41 -14.69
C GLY A 58 -3.18 5.56 -15.62
N ASP A 59 -2.57 5.61 -16.81
CA ASP A 59 -2.84 6.68 -17.78
C ASP A 59 -4.29 6.61 -18.29
N GLU A 60 -4.77 5.41 -18.64
CA GLU A 60 -6.17 5.20 -19.07
C GLU A 60 -7.16 5.57 -17.96
N ILE A 61 -6.88 5.20 -16.70
CA ILE A 61 -7.71 5.54 -15.53
C ILE A 61 -7.71 7.06 -15.26
N ASN A 62 -6.61 7.76 -15.53
CA ASN A 62 -6.52 9.20 -15.30
C ASN A 62 -7.38 10.01 -16.29
N GLU A 63 -7.74 9.41 -17.43
CA GLU A 63 -8.55 10.03 -18.47
C GLU A 63 -10.06 9.73 -18.34
N THR A 64 -10.47 8.86 -17.40
CA THR A 64 -11.89 8.58 -17.12
C THR A 64 -12.54 9.66 -16.26
#